data_AF-A0A2K9FCM2-F1
#
_entry.id   AF-A0A2K9FCM2-F1
#
_cell.length_a   1.000
_cell.length_b   1.000
_cell.length_c   1.000
_cell.angle_alpha   90.00
_cell.angle_beta   90.00
_cell.angle_gamma   90.00
#
_symmetry.space_group_name_H-M   'P 1'
#
loop_
_entity.id
_entity.type
_entity.pdbx_description
1 polymer ?
#
loop_
_entity_poly.entity_id
_entity_poly.type
_entity_poly.pdbx_seq_one_letter_code
_entity_poly.pdbx_strand_id
1 'polypeptide(L)'
;MRHVGRVPRGPWTWGSSPRPWRAAPRRSTTPVWPPASPGRRVRWDADGSFTELDGLGGARSEARGIDASGVVVGSAERPDGRVHAVRWDEDGTVVDLGTLPGDATSRATGVNDDGVVVGESVAGDDTPRAVRWEPDGTMVDVSALIESG
;
A
#
# COMPACT_ATOMS: atom_id res chain seq x y z
N MET A 1 -28.83 -32.00 66.50
CA MET A 1 -29.20 -30.74 65.83
C MET A 1 -28.64 -30.76 64.40
N ARG A 2 -29.43 -30.31 63.41
CA ARG A 2 -29.09 -29.90 62.00
C ARG A 2 -27.93 -30.64 61.29
N HIS A 3 -28.18 -31.51 60.29
CA HIS A 3 -28.33 -31.18 58.84
C HIS A 3 -27.13 -30.37 58.27
N VAL A 4 -26.43 -30.72 57.19
CA VAL A 4 -26.41 -31.86 56.20
C VAL A 4 -24.93 -32.06 55.74
N GLY A 5 -24.47 -33.08 55.00
CA GLY A 5 -25.14 -34.17 54.27
C GLY A 5 -24.18 -35.31 53.84
N ARG A 6 -24.09 -35.68 52.55
CA ARG A 6 -23.23 -36.78 52.01
C ARG A 6 -22.29 -36.28 50.87
N VAL A 7 -21.02 -36.71 50.74
CA VAL A 7 -20.44 -37.97 50.14
C VAL A 7 -21.00 -38.29 48.73
N PRO A 8 -20.20 -38.65 47.68
CA PRO A 8 -18.86 -39.25 47.74
C PRO A 8 -17.75 -38.68 46.81
N ARG A 9 -16.56 -39.30 46.92
CA ARG A 9 -15.29 -38.93 46.27
C ARG A 9 -15.25 -39.33 44.79
N GLY A 10 -14.84 -38.40 43.92
CA GLY A 10 -14.32 -38.66 42.58
C GLY A 10 -12.83 -38.28 42.48
N PRO A 11 -12.09 -38.73 41.44
CA PRO A 11 -10.62 -38.65 41.43
C PRO A 11 -10.08 -37.24 41.16
N TRP A 12 -8.93 -36.94 41.77
CA TRP A 12 -8.15 -35.73 41.52
C TRP A 12 -7.52 -35.77 40.12
N THR A 13 -7.75 -34.74 39.32
CA THR A 13 -6.87 -34.40 38.18
C THR A 13 -6.48 -32.92 38.28
N TRP A 14 -5.19 -32.64 38.09
CA TRP A 14 -4.66 -31.28 38.12
C TRP A 14 -5.08 -30.53 36.85
N GLY A 15 -5.61 -29.32 37.02
CA GLY A 15 -5.94 -28.41 35.92
C GLY A 15 -4.69 -27.81 35.29
N SER A 16 -4.07 -28.52 34.36
CA SER A 16 -2.84 -28.08 33.69
C SER A 16 -3.10 -27.08 32.56
N SER A 17 -2.65 -25.85 32.80
CA SER A 17 -1.91 -25.01 31.82
C SER A 17 -2.67 -24.41 30.60
N PRO A 18 -2.16 -23.29 30.05
CA PRO A 18 -2.95 -22.44 29.15
C PRO A 18 -3.14 -23.05 27.76
N ARG A 19 -4.23 -22.64 27.09
CA ARG A 19 -4.63 -23.16 25.77
C ARG A 19 -3.52 -22.92 24.74
N PRO A 20 -2.97 -23.97 24.10
CA PRO A 20 -2.08 -23.77 22.97
C PRO A 20 -2.86 -23.20 21.78
N TRP A 21 -2.15 -22.46 20.93
CA TRP A 21 -2.59 -22.03 19.61
C TRP A 21 -3.20 -23.23 18.86
N ARG A 22 -4.49 -23.16 18.49
CA ARG A 22 -5.05 -24.11 17.54
C ARG A 22 -4.68 -23.62 16.14
N ALA A 23 -3.73 -24.28 15.50
CA ALA A 23 -3.53 -24.11 14.08
C ALA A 23 -4.83 -24.46 13.34
N ALA A 24 -5.38 -23.49 12.61
CA ALA A 24 -6.38 -23.79 11.59
C ALA A 24 -5.74 -24.68 10.51
N PRO A 25 -6.49 -25.61 9.88
CA PRO A 25 -5.94 -26.41 8.80
C PRO A 25 -5.51 -25.48 7.65
N ARG A 26 -4.21 -25.50 7.33
CA ARG A 26 -3.68 -24.81 6.15
C ARG A 26 -4.32 -25.41 4.91
N ARG A 27 -5.28 -24.70 4.32
CA ARG A 27 -5.74 -24.98 2.96
C ARG A 27 -4.60 -24.55 2.03
N SER A 28 -3.72 -25.49 1.70
CA SER A 28 -2.68 -25.31 0.70
C SER A 28 -3.31 -25.26 -0.70
N THR A 29 -3.94 -24.15 -1.04
CA THR A 29 -4.28 -23.83 -2.43
C THR A 29 -3.00 -23.41 -3.13
N THR A 30 -2.43 -24.30 -3.94
CA THR A 30 -1.43 -23.92 -4.94
C THR A 30 -2.09 -22.88 -5.87
N PRO A 31 -1.59 -21.64 -5.95
CA PRO A 31 -2.21 -20.62 -6.79
C PRO A 31 -2.13 -21.06 -8.26
N VAL A 32 -3.28 -21.19 -8.91
CA VAL A 32 -3.37 -21.47 -10.34
C VAL A 32 -3.16 -20.15 -11.07
N TRP A 33 -1.95 -19.96 -11.61
CA TRP A 33 -1.61 -18.77 -12.37
C TRP A 33 -2.28 -18.83 -13.77
N PRO A 34 -3.19 -17.91 -14.12
CA PRO A 34 -3.66 -17.78 -15.50
C PRO A 34 -2.49 -17.32 -16.39
N PRO A 35 -2.47 -17.64 -17.70
CA PRO A 35 -1.36 -17.26 -18.58
C PRO A 35 -1.09 -15.76 -18.50
N ALA A 36 0.18 -15.40 -18.27
CA ALA A 36 0.57 -14.02 -17.96
C ALA A 36 0.32 -13.07 -19.15
N SER A 37 -0.63 -12.15 -19.00
CA SER A 37 -0.75 -10.98 -19.87
C SER A 37 0.26 -9.92 -19.44
N PRO A 38 1.13 -9.41 -20.34
CA PRO A 38 2.12 -8.40 -19.98
C PRO A 38 1.46 -7.06 -19.63
N GLY A 39 1.89 -6.45 -18.53
CA GLY A 39 1.52 -5.07 -18.15
C GLY A 39 0.65 -4.91 -16.89
N ARG A 40 0.09 -6.01 -16.37
CA ARG A 40 -0.87 -5.99 -15.25
C ARG A 40 -0.24 -5.56 -13.92
N ARG A 41 -0.80 -4.52 -13.29
CA ARG A 41 -0.52 -4.15 -11.89
C ARG A 41 -1.56 -4.75 -10.98
N VAL A 42 -1.10 -5.33 -9.87
CA VAL A 42 -1.95 -6.06 -8.94
C VAL A 42 -1.54 -5.76 -7.50
N ARG A 43 -2.49 -5.30 -6.68
CA ARG A 43 -2.42 -5.41 -5.22
C ARG A 43 -2.82 -6.83 -4.86
N TRP A 44 -2.09 -7.47 -3.95
CA TRP A 44 -2.43 -8.79 -3.41
C TRP A 44 -2.88 -8.64 -1.97
N ASP A 45 -4.05 -9.15 -1.64
CA ASP A 45 -4.56 -9.14 -0.27
C ASP A 45 -4.20 -10.45 0.46
N ALA A 46 -4.24 -10.43 1.79
CA ALA A 46 -3.69 -11.50 2.64
C ALA A 46 -4.42 -12.86 2.51
N ASP A 47 -5.58 -12.89 1.86
CA ASP A 47 -6.34 -14.11 1.54
C ASP A 47 -5.96 -14.73 0.18
N GLY A 48 -5.07 -14.08 -0.59
CA GLY A 48 -4.65 -14.51 -1.92
C GLY A 48 -5.54 -14.02 -3.06
N SER A 49 -6.52 -13.15 -2.79
CA SER A 49 -7.18 -12.36 -3.82
C SER A 49 -6.23 -11.27 -4.35
N PHE A 50 -6.55 -10.72 -5.52
CA PHE A 50 -5.82 -9.60 -6.09
C PHE A 50 -6.78 -8.58 -6.71
N THR A 51 -6.43 -7.30 -6.57
CA THR A 51 -7.11 -6.17 -7.20
C THR A 51 -6.21 -5.64 -8.31
N GLU A 52 -6.72 -5.55 -9.53
CA GLU A 52 -6.02 -4.88 -10.63
C GLU A 52 -6.04 -3.37 -10.38
N LEU A 53 -4.87 -2.73 -10.35
CA LEU A 53 -4.77 -1.29 -10.11
C LEU A 53 -4.89 -0.54 -11.43
N ASP A 54 -5.82 0.40 -11.49
CA ASP A 54 -6.01 1.27 -12.66
C ASP A 54 -4.76 2.14 -12.92
N GLY A 55 -4.48 2.41 -14.19
CA GLY A 55 -3.45 3.36 -14.61
C GLY A 55 -4.07 4.64 -15.16
N LEU A 56 -3.24 5.65 -15.45
CA LEU A 56 -3.69 6.90 -16.09
C LEU A 56 -4.04 6.75 -17.60
N GLY A 57 -4.36 5.54 -18.06
CA GLY A 57 -4.68 5.24 -19.46
C GLY A 57 -3.47 5.02 -20.40
N GLY A 58 -2.23 5.15 -19.92
CA GLY A 58 -1.03 4.72 -20.66
C GLY A 58 -0.63 3.26 -20.39
N ALA A 59 0.42 2.77 -21.07
CA ALA A 59 0.73 1.34 -21.08
C ALA A 59 1.48 0.83 -19.83
N ARG A 60 2.02 1.73 -19.00
CA ARG A 60 2.95 1.39 -17.91
C ARG A 60 2.59 2.09 -16.61
N SER A 61 2.94 1.47 -15.49
CA SER A 61 3.09 2.11 -14.18
C SER A 61 3.88 1.18 -13.26
N GLU A 62 4.37 1.74 -12.15
CA GLU A 62 5.24 1.10 -11.18
C GLU A 62 4.83 1.58 -9.79
N ALA A 63 4.68 0.65 -8.83
CA ALA A 63 4.48 0.96 -7.41
C ALA A 63 5.84 1.00 -6.69
N ARG A 64 6.03 1.97 -5.80
CA ARG A 64 7.30 2.19 -5.08
C ARG A 64 7.15 2.34 -3.56
N GLY A 65 6.04 2.86 -3.08
CA GLY A 65 5.75 3.03 -1.65
C GLY A 65 4.35 2.57 -1.29
N ILE A 66 4.13 2.25 -0.02
CA ILE A 66 2.83 1.92 0.57
C ILE A 66 2.83 2.38 2.03
N ASP A 67 1.70 2.93 2.51
CA ASP A 67 1.51 3.32 3.92
C ASP A 67 0.87 2.19 4.75
N ALA A 68 0.55 2.45 6.03
CA ALA A 68 -0.12 1.48 6.89
C ALA A 68 -1.61 1.26 6.57
N SER A 69 -2.26 2.16 5.81
CA SER A 69 -3.66 2.03 5.38
C SER A 69 -3.82 1.25 4.06
N GLY A 70 -2.72 1.03 3.34
CA GLY A 70 -2.71 0.34 2.05
C GLY A 70 -2.83 1.29 0.84
N VAL A 71 -2.69 2.60 1.05
CA VAL A 71 -2.47 3.59 -0.01
C VAL A 71 -1.10 3.33 -0.62
N VAL A 72 -1.06 3.08 -1.93
CA VAL A 72 0.16 2.80 -2.69
C VAL A 72 0.55 4.05 -3.47
N VAL A 73 1.85 4.33 -3.62
CA VAL A 73 2.35 5.42 -4.47
C VAL A 73 3.41 4.93 -5.45
N GLY A 74 3.55 5.65 -6.57
CA GLY A 74 4.59 5.38 -7.55
C GLY A 74 4.49 6.28 -8.77
N SER A 75 4.50 5.70 -9.97
CA SER A 75 4.39 6.47 -11.21
C SER A 75 3.69 5.71 -12.33
N ALA A 76 2.84 6.40 -13.10
CA ALA A 76 2.08 5.86 -14.23
C ALA A 76 2.26 6.67 -15.51
N GLU A 77 2.19 5.97 -16.65
CA GLU A 77 2.19 6.54 -17.98
C GLU A 77 0.77 7.06 -18.33
N ARG A 78 0.71 8.27 -18.89
CA ARG A 78 -0.51 8.90 -19.43
C ARG A 78 -0.65 8.60 -20.93
N PRO A 79 -1.80 8.90 -21.57
CA PRO A 79 -2.01 8.57 -22.99
C PRO A 79 -1.11 9.37 -23.95
N ASP A 80 -0.45 10.44 -23.47
CA ASP A 80 0.56 11.21 -24.21
C ASP A 80 1.99 10.64 -24.03
N GLY A 81 2.14 9.51 -23.34
CA GLY A 81 3.41 8.84 -23.07
C GLY A 81 4.23 9.45 -21.92
N ARG A 82 3.76 10.52 -21.27
CA ARG A 82 4.43 11.10 -20.11
C ARG A 82 4.22 10.23 -18.87
N VAL A 83 5.24 10.16 -18.03
CA VAL A 83 5.16 9.48 -16.73
C VAL A 83 4.87 10.51 -15.64
N HIS A 84 3.81 10.29 -14.89
CA HIS A 84 3.39 11.12 -13.75
C HIS A 84 3.46 10.32 -12.45
N ALA A 85 3.70 11.00 -11.34
CA ALA A 85 3.51 10.48 -10.00
C ALA A 85 2.02 10.15 -9.78
N VAL A 86 1.75 9.03 -9.12
CA VAL A 86 0.38 8.61 -8.80
C VAL A 86 0.27 8.07 -7.40
N ARG A 87 -0.94 8.22 -6.84
CA ARG A 87 -1.43 7.55 -5.65
C ARG A 87 -2.54 6.58 -6.06
N TRP A 88 -2.54 5.39 -5.49
CA TRP A 88 -3.65 4.45 -5.53
C TRP A 88 -4.24 4.37 -4.13
N ASP A 89 -5.49 4.75 -3.98
CA ASP A 89 -6.21 4.67 -2.72
C ASP A 89 -6.54 3.21 -2.37
N GLU A 90 -6.97 2.94 -1.13
CA GLU A 90 -7.21 1.57 -0.64
C GLU A 90 -8.23 0.81 -1.51
N ASP A 91 -9.21 1.51 -2.08
CA ASP A 91 -10.23 0.98 -2.98
C ASP A 91 -9.75 0.73 -4.43
N GLY A 92 -8.48 1.05 -4.72
CA GLY A 92 -7.87 0.94 -6.04
C GLY A 92 -7.96 2.20 -6.91
N THR A 93 -8.67 3.25 -6.46
CA THR A 93 -8.82 4.51 -7.22
C THR A 93 -7.46 5.16 -7.47
N VAL A 94 -7.14 5.42 -8.73
CA VAL A 94 -5.90 6.11 -9.13
C VAL A 94 -6.08 7.63 -9.17
N VAL A 95 -5.17 8.34 -8.50
CA VAL A 95 -5.08 9.80 -8.47
C VAL A 95 -3.76 10.22 -9.14
N ASP A 96 -3.86 11.05 -10.18
CA ASP A 96 -2.71 11.74 -10.79
C ASP A 96 -2.23 12.84 -9.84
N LEU A 97 -1.01 12.72 -9.32
CA LEU A 97 -0.40 13.72 -8.43
C LEU A 97 0.22 14.89 -9.23
N GLY A 98 0.34 14.76 -10.55
CA GLY A 98 0.84 15.81 -11.42
C GLY A 98 2.34 16.06 -11.32
N THR A 99 2.76 17.19 -11.89
CA THR A 99 4.14 17.70 -11.89
C THR A 99 4.18 19.09 -11.28
N LEU A 100 5.36 19.52 -10.81
CA LEU A 100 5.58 20.93 -10.45
C LEU A 100 5.35 21.83 -11.68
N PRO A 101 4.93 23.09 -11.50
CA PRO A 101 4.73 24.02 -12.61
C PRO A 101 5.98 24.12 -13.51
N GLY A 102 5.78 23.83 -14.80
CA GLY A 102 6.83 23.79 -15.83
C GLY A 102 7.43 22.40 -16.12
N ASP A 103 7.19 21.41 -15.28
CA ASP A 103 7.83 20.08 -15.41
C ASP A 103 7.05 19.11 -16.30
N ALA A 104 7.80 18.19 -16.91
CA ALA A 104 7.33 17.27 -17.95
C ALA A 104 6.98 15.87 -17.43
N THR A 105 7.64 15.39 -16.37
CA THR A 105 7.36 14.07 -15.75
C THR A 105 7.54 14.12 -14.24
N SER A 106 7.00 13.14 -13.51
CA SER A 106 7.19 13.01 -12.07
C SER A 106 7.13 11.56 -11.60
N ARG A 107 7.67 11.30 -10.41
CA ARG A 107 7.70 9.99 -9.77
C ARG A 107 7.54 10.14 -8.26
N ALA A 108 6.53 9.51 -7.67
CA ALA A 108 6.50 9.30 -6.23
C ALA A 108 7.47 8.17 -5.83
N THR A 109 8.13 8.33 -4.69
CA THR A 109 9.09 7.38 -4.12
C THR A 109 8.73 6.93 -2.72
N GLY A 110 7.89 7.67 -1.99
CA GLY A 110 7.42 7.28 -0.66
C GLY A 110 6.14 8.03 -0.25
N VAL A 111 5.44 7.46 0.72
CA VAL A 111 4.21 7.98 1.35
C VAL A 111 4.28 7.72 2.85
N ASN A 112 3.66 8.57 3.66
CA ASN A 112 3.48 8.34 5.10
C ASN A 112 2.00 8.15 5.46
N ASP A 113 1.74 7.75 6.71
CA ASP A 113 0.37 7.48 7.21
C ASP A 113 -0.50 8.76 7.34
N ASP A 114 0.07 9.96 7.18
CA ASP A 114 -0.69 11.22 7.07
C ASP A 114 -1.14 11.50 5.61
N GLY A 115 -0.81 10.62 4.66
CA GLY A 115 -1.09 10.79 3.23
C GLY A 115 -0.14 11.73 2.49
N VAL A 116 0.95 12.18 3.12
CA VAL A 116 1.99 13.01 2.49
C VAL A 116 2.83 12.13 1.57
N VAL A 117 2.96 12.53 0.31
CA VAL A 117 3.75 11.82 -0.70
C VAL A 117 5.01 12.62 -1.01
N VAL A 118 6.14 11.94 -1.22
CA VAL A 118 7.42 12.55 -1.61
C VAL A 118 7.99 11.88 -2.86
N GLY A 119 8.79 12.64 -3.60
CA GLY A 119 9.45 12.14 -4.81
C GLY A 119 10.12 13.23 -5.63
N GLU A 120 10.14 13.02 -6.94
CA GLU A 120 10.76 13.92 -7.91
C GLU A 120 9.75 14.41 -8.97
N SER A 121 9.95 15.64 -9.41
CA SER A 121 9.34 16.23 -10.60
C SER A 121 10.48 16.69 -11.50
N VAL A 122 10.38 16.45 -12.80
CA VAL A 122 11.51 16.55 -13.74
C VAL A 122 11.15 17.49 -14.88
N ALA A 123 11.96 18.52 -15.05
CA ALA A 123 11.84 19.50 -16.12
C ALA A 123 12.09 18.89 -17.51
N GLY A 124 11.75 19.63 -18.57
CA GLY A 124 11.95 19.17 -19.96
C GLY A 124 13.42 19.07 -20.41
N ASP A 125 14.36 19.49 -19.57
CA ASP A 125 15.82 19.37 -19.75
C ASP A 125 16.45 18.28 -18.86
N ASP A 126 15.61 17.37 -18.35
CA ASP A 126 15.96 16.29 -17.41
C ASP A 126 16.46 16.74 -16.02
N THR A 127 16.31 18.03 -15.66
CA THR A 127 16.64 18.51 -14.29
C THR A 127 15.60 18.02 -13.27
N PRO A 128 15.98 17.22 -12.25
CA PRO A 128 15.07 16.76 -11.22
C PRO A 128 14.95 17.79 -10.08
N ARG A 129 13.71 17.97 -9.60
CA ARG A 129 13.35 18.78 -8.43
C ARG A 129 12.68 17.89 -7.39
N ALA A 130 13.12 18.00 -6.15
CA ALA A 130 12.48 17.29 -5.05
C ALA A 130 11.11 17.92 -4.79
N VAL A 131 10.07 17.09 -4.70
CA VAL A 131 8.68 17.54 -4.51
C VAL A 131 8.01 16.77 -3.38
N ARG A 132 7.19 17.49 -2.62
CA ARG A 132 6.25 16.94 -1.65
C ARG A 132 4.84 17.27 -2.11
N TRP A 133 3.98 16.26 -2.19
CA TRP A 133 2.55 16.41 -2.39
C TRP A 133 1.84 16.26 -1.05
N GLU A 134 1.06 17.26 -0.67
CA GLU A 134 0.23 17.24 0.53
C GLU A 134 -1.12 16.54 0.23
N PRO A 135 -1.83 16.03 1.25
CA PRO A 135 -3.13 15.35 1.07
C PRO A 135 -4.23 16.21 0.42
N ASP A 136 -4.10 17.54 0.47
CA ASP A 136 -5.03 18.49 -0.14
C ASP A 136 -4.71 18.80 -1.63
N GLY A 137 -3.66 18.19 -2.18
CA GLY A 137 -3.19 18.42 -3.54
C GLY A 137 -2.15 19.54 -3.68
N THR A 138 -1.75 20.21 -2.58
CA THR A 138 -0.68 21.21 -2.61
C THR A 138 0.65 20.55 -2.96
N MET A 139 1.39 21.16 -3.88
CA MET A 139 2.76 20.75 -4.24
C MET A 139 3.77 21.74 -3.70
N VAL A 140 4.77 21.23 -2.98
CA VAL A 140 5.89 22.00 -2.46
C VAL A 140 7.16 21.56 -3.18
N ASP A 141 7.81 22.51 -3.87
CA ASP A 141 9.18 22.35 -4.36
C ASP A 141 10.12 22.39 -3.15
N VAL A 142 10.67 21.23 -2.80
CA VAL A 142 11.56 21.07 -1.66
C VAL A 142 12.98 21.51 -2.02
N SER A 143 13.38 21.41 -3.30
CA SER A 143 14.69 21.91 -3.77
C SER A 143 14.81 23.42 -3.56
N ALA A 144 13.73 24.18 -3.81
CA ALA A 144 13.68 25.62 -3.58
C ALA A 144 13.88 26.05 -2.12
N LEU A 145 13.70 25.14 -1.15
CA LEU A 145 13.92 25.41 0.28
C LEU A 145 15.38 25.19 0.72
N ILE A 146 16.18 24.48 -0.08
CA ILE A 146 17.58 24.14 0.25
C ILE A 146 18.56 25.20 -0.27
N GLU A 147 18.22 25.89 -1.36
CA GLU A 147 19.06 26.95 -1.96
C GLU A 147 18.90 28.33 -1.29
N SER A 148 18.10 28.43 -0.22
CA SER A 148 17.86 29.69 0.53
C SER A 148 18.70 29.83 1.81
N GLY A 149 19.83 29.11 1.92
CA GLY A 149 20.71 29.05 3.11
C GLY A 149 22.06 29.72 2.94
#